data_AF-A0A7J5YYI8-F1
#
_entry.id   AF-A0A7J5YYI8-F1
#
_cell.length_a   1.000
_cell.length_b   1.000
_cell.length_c   1.000
_cell.angle_alpha   90.00
_cell.angle_beta   90.00
_cell.angle_gamma   90.00
#
_symmetry.space_group_name_H-M   'P 1'
#
loop_
_entity.id
_entity.type
_entity.pdbx_description
1 polymer ?
#
loop_
_entity_poly.entity_id
_entity_poly.type
_entity_poly.pdbx_seq_one_letter_code
_entity_poly.pdbx_strand_id
1 'polypeptide(L)'
;MAEHQHHHVGRHDEREMSPETLKASGLVGLVQPMLWDYTPNLDVEKTVSLLEKYCSAGLSDVWAASSFKGSTCVHTCVPSTQRHLENHERWLQVAASVSAAVHLQGIALTGWQRYDHLSVLCELMPAALPSLAACLQTLILGQFSAEAQRHVTERLGIPSVEVEDIGRTSADDSLFPGRRLAELTVELNALLNSDDIRFFDNNMYVRGWFSPFHRQRKMVTSLITRQIHSQASTYLATIQEKVEALKEEMVRLYPDSTAEEWIEEHVSPVAAPLQRIMEDFSACVTETQP
;
A
#
# COMPACT_ATOMS: atom_id res chain seq x y z
N MET A 1 -0.54 -21.21 -3.93
CA MET A 1 0.67 -21.66 -3.22
C MET A 1 1.84 -20.83 -3.72
N ALA A 2 2.10 -19.70 -3.08
CA ALA A 2 3.28 -18.90 -3.33
C ALA A 2 3.85 -18.55 -1.95
N GLU A 3 4.73 -19.41 -1.46
CA GLU A 3 5.58 -19.13 -0.30
C GLU A 3 6.44 -17.92 -0.66
N HIS A 4 6.22 -16.79 0.01
CA HIS A 4 7.17 -15.69 0.01
C HIS A 4 8.34 -16.09 0.92
N GLN A 5 9.31 -16.77 0.32
CA GLN A 5 10.66 -16.86 0.88
C GLN A 5 11.29 -15.47 0.78
N HIS A 6 11.31 -14.75 1.91
CA HIS A 6 12.23 -13.64 2.07
C HIS A 6 13.67 -14.18 2.00
N HIS A 7 14.46 -13.57 1.12
CA HIS A 7 15.85 -13.91 0.88
C HIS A 7 16.69 -13.91 2.16
N HIS A 8 17.15 -15.11 2.55
CA HIS A 8 18.26 -15.33 3.46
C HIS A 8 19.57 -14.97 2.75
N VAL A 9 20.07 -13.76 2.99
CA VAL A 9 21.47 -13.40 2.71
C VAL A 9 22.08 -12.87 4.01
N GLY A 10 22.78 -13.75 4.73
CA GLY A 10 23.87 -13.38 5.63
C GLY A 10 23.55 -12.57 6.90
N ARG A 11 22.32 -12.57 7.41
CA ARG A 11 22.04 -12.13 8.79
C ARG A 11 21.85 -13.35 9.67
N HIS A 12 22.64 -13.47 10.73
CA HIS A 12 22.30 -14.35 11.84
C HIS A 12 21.02 -13.80 12.47
N ASP A 13 19.87 -14.37 12.10
CA ASP A 13 18.61 -14.00 12.70
C ASP A 13 18.59 -14.52 14.14
N GLU A 14 18.52 -13.62 15.13
CA GLU A 14 18.40 -13.97 16.55
C GLU A 14 17.17 -14.86 16.82
N ARG A 15 16.18 -14.84 15.91
CA ARG A 15 15.04 -15.77 15.93
C ARG A 15 15.46 -17.23 15.80
N GLU A 16 16.54 -17.53 15.09
CA GLU A 16 17.06 -18.89 14.88
C GLU A 16 18.09 -19.31 15.96
N MET A 17 18.62 -18.37 16.74
CA MET A 17 19.58 -18.69 17.81
C MET A 17 18.94 -19.47 18.96
N SER A 18 19.70 -20.40 19.53
CA SER A 18 19.27 -21.14 20.73
C SER A 18 19.29 -20.24 21.98
N PRO A 19 18.49 -20.54 23.02
CA PRO A 19 18.54 -19.82 24.30
C PRO A 19 19.94 -19.74 24.91
N GLU A 20 20.73 -20.83 24.80
CA GLU A 20 22.09 -20.90 25.33
C GLU A 20 23.02 -19.95 24.59
N THR A 21 22.87 -19.85 23.26
CA THR A 21 23.66 -18.95 22.42
C THR A 21 23.33 -17.50 22.75
N LEU A 22 22.04 -17.17 22.89
CA LEU A 22 21.58 -15.84 23.30
C LEU A 22 22.10 -15.47 24.69
N LYS A 23 22.09 -16.40 25.63
CA LYS A 23 22.62 -16.17 26.99
C LYS A 23 24.14 -15.97 26.99
N ALA A 24 24.86 -16.71 26.15
CA ALA A 24 26.32 -16.62 26.02
C ALA A 24 26.79 -15.39 25.21
N SER A 25 25.89 -14.74 24.46
CA SER A 25 26.20 -13.59 23.60
C SER A 25 26.68 -12.34 24.37
N GLY A 26 26.39 -12.26 25.67
CA GLY A 26 26.65 -11.08 26.50
C GLY A 26 25.66 -9.92 26.28
N LEU A 27 24.59 -10.12 25.48
CA LEU A 27 23.56 -9.10 25.21
C LEU A 27 22.57 -8.90 26.37
N VAL A 28 22.46 -9.88 27.26
CA VAL A 28 21.53 -9.84 28.40
C VAL A 28 21.81 -8.62 29.28
N GLY A 29 20.79 -7.78 29.48
CA GLY A 29 20.88 -6.54 30.24
C GLY A 29 21.44 -5.33 29.45
N LEU A 30 21.84 -5.51 28.19
CA LEU A 30 22.31 -4.44 27.31
C LEU A 30 21.27 -4.04 26.24
N VAL A 31 20.42 -4.98 25.83
CA VAL A 31 19.43 -4.79 24.76
C VAL A 31 18.07 -5.32 25.17
N GLN A 32 17.03 -4.78 24.53
CA GLN A 32 15.65 -5.27 24.61
C GLN A 32 15.21 -5.68 23.20
N PRO A 33 14.93 -6.97 22.94
CA PRO A 33 14.51 -7.41 21.61
C PRO A 33 13.18 -6.78 21.20
N MET A 34 13.10 -6.31 19.96
CA MET A 34 11.84 -5.89 19.34
C MET A 34 11.41 -6.92 18.29
N LEU A 35 10.31 -7.59 18.54
CA LEU A 35 9.73 -8.55 17.60
C LEU A 35 8.72 -7.85 16.72
N TRP A 36 8.95 -7.91 15.40
CA TRP A 36 8.06 -7.36 14.40
C TRP A 36 7.51 -8.47 13.50
N ASP A 37 6.21 -8.39 13.23
CA ASP A 37 5.49 -9.19 12.25
C ASP A 37 4.23 -8.42 11.86
N TYR A 38 4.09 -8.17 10.57
CA TYR A 38 3.05 -7.31 10.00
C TYR A 38 1.94 -8.11 9.32
N THR A 39 1.97 -9.44 9.41
CA THR A 39 0.97 -10.29 8.78
C THR A 39 -0.37 -10.21 9.52
N PRO A 40 -1.51 -10.08 8.81
CA PRO A 40 -2.83 -10.05 9.44
C PRO A 40 -3.17 -11.39 10.14
N ASN A 41 -2.56 -12.47 9.67
CA ASN A 41 -2.69 -13.82 10.20
C ASN A 41 -1.48 -14.24 11.05
N LEU A 42 -0.87 -13.29 11.77
CA LEU A 42 0.19 -13.54 12.75
C LEU A 42 -0.13 -14.78 13.60
N ASP A 43 0.80 -15.72 13.62
CA ASP A 43 0.71 -16.94 14.43
C ASP A 43 1.00 -16.60 15.90
N VAL A 44 -0.07 -16.52 16.70
CA VAL A 44 -0.01 -16.14 18.12
C VAL A 44 0.83 -17.14 18.91
N GLU A 45 0.63 -18.44 18.73
CA GLU A 45 1.31 -19.48 19.51
C GLU A 45 2.82 -19.48 19.23
N LYS A 46 3.19 -19.43 17.95
CA LYS A 46 4.60 -19.34 17.54
C LYS A 46 5.27 -18.07 18.06
N THR A 47 4.55 -16.95 18.05
CA THR A 47 5.04 -15.66 18.53
C THR A 47 5.26 -15.67 20.04
N VAL A 48 4.29 -16.19 20.81
CA VAL A 48 4.42 -16.38 22.26
C VAL A 48 5.62 -17.26 22.59
N SER A 49 5.75 -18.42 21.92
CA SER A 49 6.89 -19.32 22.12
C SER A 49 8.24 -18.65 21.86
N LEU A 50 8.32 -17.78 20.85
CA LEU A 50 9.53 -17.01 20.55
C LEU A 50 9.86 -15.98 21.65
N LEU A 51 8.85 -15.28 22.18
CA LEU A 51 9.05 -14.34 23.30
C LEU A 51 9.47 -15.06 24.59
N GLU A 52 8.88 -16.22 24.87
CA GLU A 52 9.27 -17.07 26.01
C GLU A 52 10.70 -17.60 25.84
N LYS A 53 11.11 -17.94 24.61
CA LYS A 53 12.50 -18.28 24.30
C LYS A 53 13.46 -17.15 24.70
N TYR A 54 13.18 -15.91 24.29
CA TYR A 54 14.00 -14.75 24.68
C TYR A 54 14.03 -14.55 26.20
N CYS A 55 12.88 -14.66 26.86
CA CYS A 55 12.80 -14.57 28.31
C CYS A 55 13.65 -15.65 29.00
N SER A 56 13.62 -16.89 28.53
CA SER A 56 14.43 -17.99 29.09
C SER A 56 15.94 -17.76 28.95
N ALA A 57 16.36 -16.99 27.94
CA ALA A 57 17.75 -16.60 27.72
C ALA A 57 18.18 -15.42 28.62
N GLY A 58 17.24 -14.82 29.39
CA GLY A 58 17.47 -13.66 30.24
C GLY A 58 17.07 -12.33 29.59
N LEU A 59 16.51 -12.34 28.38
CA LEU A 59 15.98 -11.16 27.69
C LEU A 59 14.47 -11.05 27.97
N SER A 60 14.12 -10.73 29.22
CA SER A 60 12.72 -10.70 29.69
C SER A 60 11.97 -9.43 29.25
N ASP A 61 12.66 -8.30 29.11
CA ASP A 61 12.07 -7.06 28.62
C ASP A 61 12.08 -7.04 27.09
N VAL A 62 10.89 -7.04 26.49
CA VAL A 62 10.71 -7.18 25.03
C VAL A 62 9.72 -6.14 24.50
N TRP A 63 9.84 -5.81 23.21
CA TRP A 63 8.94 -4.92 22.49
C TRP A 63 8.25 -5.65 21.35
N ALA A 64 7.04 -5.22 21.03
CA ALA A 64 6.34 -5.60 19.80
C ALA A 64 6.44 -4.49 18.76
N ALA A 65 6.32 -4.83 17.48
CA ALA A 65 6.13 -3.86 16.41
C ALA A 65 5.06 -4.35 15.43
N SER A 66 4.01 -3.55 15.25
CA SER A 66 2.98 -3.69 14.23
C SER A 66 3.18 -2.64 13.14
N SER A 67 2.27 -2.58 12.17
CA SER A 67 2.31 -1.55 11.12
C SER A 67 0.92 -1.04 10.75
N PHE A 68 0.84 0.24 10.37
CA PHE A 68 -0.38 0.88 9.86
C PHE A 68 -0.31 1.23 8.36
N LYS A 69 0.88 1.06 7.75
CA LYS A 69 1.14 1.16 6.31
C LYS A 69 2.47 0.49 5.95
N GLY A 70 2.74 0.30 4.66
CA GLY A 70 4.05 -0.12 4.16
C GLY A 70 4.40 -1.59 4.41
N SER A 71 3.37 -2.44 4.58
CA SER A 71 3.54 -3.88 4.87
C SER A 71 2.49 -4.76 4.18
N THR A 72 1.83 -4.22 3.16
CA THR A 72 0.86 -4.94 2.32
C THR A 72 1.56 -5.55 1.13
N CYS A 73 1.95 -4.74 0.15
CA CYS A 73 2.82 -5.10 -0.97
C CYS A 73 3.82 -3.96 -1.22
N VAL A 74 4.91 -4.27 -1.92
CA VAL A 74 6.02 -3.33 -2.17
C VAL A 74 5.62 -2.05 -2.92
N HIS A 75 4.52 -2.10 -3.69
CA HIS A 75 4.03 -1.01 -4.55
C HIS A 75 2.58 -0.60 -4.20
N THR A 76 2.09 -0.94 -3.01
CA THR A 76 0.75 -0.50 -2.58
C THR A 76 0.76 1.01 -2.36
N CYS A 77 -0.22 1.74 -2.90
CA CYS A 77 -0.39 3.18 -2.68
C CYS A 77 -1.63 3.53 -1.83
N VAL A 78 -2.62 2.64 -1.75
CA VAL A 78 -3.81 2.75 -0.89
C VAL A 78 -3.78 1.62 0.14
N PRO A 79 -3.66 1.93 1.45
CA PRO A 79 -3.56 0.90 2.47
C PRO A 79 -4.93 0.28 2.77
N SER A 80 -4.93 -1.01 3.10
CA SER A 80 -6.10 -1.68 3.66
C SER A 80 -6.09 -1.50 5.18
N THR A 81 -7.03 -0.70 5.71
CA THR A 81 -7.12 -0.48 7.15
C THR A 81 -7.45 -1.78 7.87
N GLN A 82 -8.40 -2.56 7.34
CA GLN A 82 -8.79 -3.86 7.87
C GLN A 82 -7.59 -4.81 8.06
N ARG A 83 -6.69 -4.93 7.07
CA ARG A 83 -5.49 -5.77 7.18
C ARG A 83 -4.63 -5.37 8.39
N HIS A 84 -4.41 -4.08 8.58
CA HIS A 84 -3.61 -3.58 9.68
C HIS A 84 -4.31 -3.78 11.03
N LEU A 85 -5.63 -3.61 11.08
CA LEU A 85 -6.43 -3.90 12.28
C LEU A 85 -6.31 -5.36 12.70
N GLU A 86 -6.43 -6.30 11.76
CA GLU A 86 -6.28 -7.73 12.01
C GLU A 86 -4.92 -8.04 12.64
N ASN A 87 -3.82 -7.44 12.13
CA ASN A 87 -2.50 -7.61 12.72
C ASN A 87 -2.41 -7.07 14.17
N HIS A 88 -3.01 -5.92 14.45
CA HIS A 88 -3.01 -5.34 15.80
C HIS A 88 -3.80 -6.20 16.79
N GLU A 89 -4.94 -6.76 16.38
CA GLU A 89 -5.72 -7.68 17.21
C GLU A 89 -4.94 -8.97 17.52
N ARG A 90 -4.16 -9.49 16.57
CA ARG A 90 -3.25 -10.62 16.84
C ARG A 90 -2.15 -10.26 17.84
N TRP A 91 -1.56 -9.07 17.73
CA TRP A 91 -0.57 -8.61 18.71
C TRP A 91 -1.16 -8.45 20.12
N LEU A 92 -2.41 -8.00 20.23
CA LEU A 92 -3.12 -7.95 21.51
C LEU A 92 -3.36 -9.37 22.07
N GLN A 93 -3.69 -10.34 21.23
CA GLN A 93 -3.78 -11.75 21.63
C GLN A 93 -2.44 -12.31 22.13
N VAL A 94 -1.33 -11.98 21.46
CA VAL A 94 0.03 -12.33 21.92
C VAL A 94 0.29 -11.74 23.30
N ALA A 95 0.01 -10.45 23.48
CA ALA A 95 0.21 -9.76 24.76
C ALA A 95 -0.61 -10.36 25.90
N ALA A 96 -1.82 -10.84 25.62
CA ALA A 96 -2.67 -11.53 26.60
C ALA A 96 -2.22 -12.98 26.90
N SER A 97 -1.42 -13.60 26.02
CA SER A 97 -1.07 -15.02 26.10
C SER A 97 0.34 -15.29 26.63
N VAL A 98 1.23 -14.30 26.60
CA VAL A 98 2.59 -14.48 27.15
C VAL A 98 2.57 -14.70 28.66
N SER A 99 3.50 -15.50 29.17
CA SER A 99 3.65 -15.69 30.61
C SER A 99 4.06 -14.40 31.32
N ALA A 100 3.74 -14.30 32.62
CA ALA A 100 4.07 -13.14 33.45
C ALA A 100 5.59 -12.86 33.59
N ALA A 101 6.45 -13.79 33.15
CA ALA A 101 7.90 -13.60 33.13
C ALA A 101 8.35 -12.75 31.91
N VAL A 102 7.57 -12.74 30.84
CA VAL A 102 7.80 -11.90 29.66
C VAL A 102 7.24 -10.51 29.93
N HIS A 103 8.11 -9.51 29.97
CA HIS A 103 7.74 -8.13 30.24
C HIS A 103 7.65 -7.34 28.93
N LEU A 104 6.47 -7.36 28.31
CA LEU A 104 6.17 -6.52 27.14
C LEU A 104 6.15 -5.04 27.53
N GLN A 105 7.15 -4.30 27.07
CA GLN A 105 7.31 -2.87 27.36
C GLN A 105 6.29 -2.00 26.61
N GLY A 106 5.89 -2.44 25.43
CA GLY A 106 4.97 -1.72 24.57
C GLY A 106 5.01 -2.22 23.13
N ILE A 107 4.28 -1.51 22.26
CA ILE A 107 4.20 -1.79 20.83
C ILE A 107 4.52 -0.53 20.03
N ALA A 108 5.39 -0.67 19.03
CA ALA A 108 5.67 0.38 18.06
C ALA A 108 4.76 0.23 16.84
N LEU A 109 4.07 1.30 16.45
CA LEU A 109 3.30 1.36 15.21
C LEU A 109 4.20 1.87 14.09
N THR A 110 4.61 0.98 13.20
CA THR A 110 5.52 1.32 12.10
C THR A 110 4.75 1.74 10.84
N GLY A 111 5.36 2.62 10.04
CA GLY A 111 4.80 3.07 8.78
C GLY A 111 5.89 3.16 7.72
N TRP A 112 6.29 2.01 7.18
CA TRP A 112 7.38 1.94 6.20
C TRP A 112 7.06 2.77 4.96
N GLN A 113 8.09 3.42 4.41
CA GLN A 113 7.97 4.14 3.15
C GLN A 113 8.53 3.35 1.96
N ARG A 114 9.39 2.38 2.25
CA ARG A 114 10.06 1.48 1.30
C ARG A 114 10.38 0.17 2.01
N TYR A 115 10.50 -0.93 1.26
CA TYR A 115 10.91 -2.25 1.76
C TYR A 115 12.43 -2.36 1.87
N ASP A 116 13.17 -1.62 1.05
CA ASP A 116 14.61 -1.38 1.17
C ASP A 116 15.00 -0.02 0.56
N HIS A 117 16.30 0.28 0.47
CA HIS A 117 16.77 1.58 -0.05
C HIS A 117 16.48 1.83 -1.54
N LEU A 118 16.22 0.78 -2.32
CA LEU A 118 16.05 0.83 -3.77
C LEU A 118 14.62 0.47 -4.22
N SER A 119 13.80 -0.11 -3.35
CA SER A 119 12.39 -0.38 -3.64
C SER A 119 11.60 0.92 -3.77
N VAL A 120 10.53 0.90 -4.58
CA VAL A 120 9.61 2.02 -4.81
C VAL A 120 8.92 2.52 -3.54
N LEU A 121 8.29 3.69 -3.62
CA LEU A 121 7.44 4.22 -2.55
C LEU A 121 6.23 3.32 -2.30
N CYS A 122 5.97 3.03 -1.03
CA CYS A 122 4.70 2.47 -0.59
C CYS A 122 3.69 3.59 -0.27
N GLU A 123 2.64 3.27 0.50
CA GLU A 123 1.55 4.18 0.83
C GLU A 123 2.07 5.48 1.48
N LEU A 124 1.61 6.61 0.97
CA LEU A 124 1.97 7.92 1.50
C LEU A 124 1.21 8.21 2.80
N MET A 125 1.77 9.09 3.63
CA MET A 125 1.25 9.37 4.96
C MET A 125 -0.21 9.86 4.95
N PRO A 126 -0.64 10.79 4.08
CA PRO A 126 -2.02 11.26 4.09
C PRO A 126 -3.05 10.16 3.80
N ALA A 127 -2.75 9.23 2.89
CA ALA A 127 -3.61 8.09 2.61
C ALA A 127 -3.67 7.12 3.80
N ALA A 128 -2.60 6.99 4.58
CA ALA A 128 -2.52 6.08 5.71
C ALA A 128 -3.06 6.63 7.04
N LEU A 129 -3.45 7.91 7.12
CA LEU A 129 -3.92 8.51 8.37
C LEU A 129 -5.16 7.84 8.98
N PRO A 130 -6.19 7.45 8.20
CA PRO A 130 -7.31 6.67 8.74
C PRO A 130 -6.87 5.33 9.34
N SER A 131 -5.97 4.62 8.64
CA SER A 131 -5.42 3.35 9.14
C SER A 131 -4.62 3.54 10.43
N LEU A 132 -3.76 4.56 10.51
CA LEU A 132 -3.02 4.90 11.72
C LEU A 132 -3.95 5.15 12.90
N ALA A 133 -4.97 6.00 12.70
CA ALA A 133 -5.91 6.37 13.76
C ALA A 133 -6.72 5.15 14.24
N ALA A 134 -7.15 4.29 13.32
CA ALA A 134 -7.85 3.05 13.63
C ALA A 134 -6.95 2.07 14.42
N CYS A 135 -5.73 1.83 13.94
CA CYS A 135 -4.74 0.98 14.60
C CYS A 135 -4.41 1.46 16.02
N LEU A 136 -4.24 2.77 16.19
CA LEU A 136 -3.97 3.37 17.50
C LEU A 136 -5.16 3.17 18.46
N GLN A 137 -6.39 3.40 17.99
CA GLN A 137 -7.58 3.21 18.84
C GLN A 137 -7.83 1.75 19.20
N THR A 138 -7.52 0.82 18.29
CA THR A 138 -7.55 -0.62 18.60
C THR A 138 -6.62 -0.97 19.77
N LEU A 139 -5.41 -0.42 19.79
CA LEU A 139 -4.47 -0.68 20.89
C LEU A 139 -4.90 -0.04 22.21
N ILE A 140 -5.46 1.17 22.17
CA ILE A 140 -5.94 1.87 23.37
C ILE A 140 -7.13 1.13 24.00
N LEU A 141 -8.06 0.64 23.18
CA LEU A 141 -9.29 0.00 23.64
C LEU A 141 -9.17 -1.53 23.78
N GLY A 142 -8.07 -2.11 23.30
CA GLY A 142 -7.82 -3.56 23.29
C GLY A 142 -8.62 -4.34 22.23
N GLN A 143 -9.34 -3.66 21.34
CA GLN A 143 -10.09 -4.23 20.21
C GLN A 143 -10.58 -3.12 19.28
N PHE A 144 -10.86 -3.43 18.01
CA PHE A 144 -11.50 -2.48 17.11
C PHE A 144 -13.04 -2.55 17.24
N SER A 145 -13.59 -1.79 18.18
CA SER A 145 -15.04 -1.74 18.44
C SER A 145 -15.76 -0.66 17.61
N ALA A 146 -17.10 -0.70 17.62
CA ALA A 146 -17.91 0.38 17.04
C ALA A 146 -17.63 1.75 17.69
N GLU A 147 -17.21 1.78 18.96
CA GLU A 147 -16.75 2.99 19.63
C GLU A 147 -15.41 3.47 19.07
N ALA A 148 -14.45 2.56 18.86
CA ALA A 148 -13.17 2.87 18.21
C ALA A 148 -13.39 3.49 16.83
N GLN A 149 -14.22 2.83 16.01
CA GLN A 149 -14.59 3.30 14.68
C GLN A 149 -15.20 4.70 14.73
N ARG A 150 -16.25 4.90 15.55
CA ARG A 150 -16.94 6.18 15.69
C ARG A 150 -15.99 7.30 16.12
N HIS A 151 -15.13 7.04 17.10
CA HIS A 151 -14.15 8.01 17.55
C HIS A 151 -13.19 8.43 16.43
N VAL A 152 -12.71 7.49 15.61
CA VAL A 152 -11.83 7.81 14.48
C VAL A 152 -12.56 8.61 13.40
N THR A 153 -13.76 8.16 12.99
CA THR A 153 -14.55 8.83 11.95
C THR A 153 -14.93 10.25 12.34
N GLU A 154 -15.34 10.48 13.59
CA GLU A 154 -15.68 11.81 14.12
C GLU A 154 -14.44 12.71 14.19
N ARG A 155 -13.29 12.18 14.61
CA ARG A 155 -12.05 12.97 14.77
C ARG A 155 -11.41 13.36 13.44
N LEU A 156 -11.53 12.53 12.41
CA LEU A 156 -10.95 12.78 11.09
C LEU A 156 -11.96 13.43 10.11
N GLY A 157 -13.25 13.41 10.45
CA GLY A 157 -14.33 13.87 9.56
C GLY A 157 -14.49 12.99 8.33
N ILE A 158 -14.36 11.67 8.48
CA ILE A 158 -14.42 10.68 7.39
C ILE A 158 -15.57 9.68 7.61
N PRO A 159 -16.19 9.14 6.55
CA PRO A 159 -17.35 8.27 6.66
C PRO A 159 -16.99 6.84 7.10
N SER A 160 -15.74 6.44 6.85
CA SER A 160 -15.22 5.10 7.10
C SER A 160 -13.73 5.20 7.44
N VAL A 161 -13.23 4.24 8.22
CA VAL A 161 -11.79 4.09 8.47
C VAL A 161 -11.08 3.36 7.33
N GLU A 162 -11.82 2.66 6.48
CA GLU A 162 -11.28 2.04 5.28
C GLU A 162 -10.92 3.13 4.27
N VAL A 163 -9.64 3.17 3.89
CA VAL A 163 -9.10 4.28 3.09
C VAL A 163 -9.74 4.34 1.70
N GLU A 164 -10.09 3.19 1.13
CA GLU A 164 -10.79 3.10 -0.16
C GLU A 164 -12.13 3.86 -0.18
N ASP A 165 -12.73 4.09 0.98
CA ASP A 165 -14.02 4.75 1.12
C ASP A 165 -13.92 6.26 1.38
N ILE A 166 -12.71 6.84 1.42
CA ILE A 166 -12.49 8.22 1.86
C ILE A 166 -13.17 9.27 0.97
N GLY A 167 -13.33 8.98 -0.32
CA GLY A 167 -13.95 9.86 -1.32
C GLY A 167 -15.48 9.92 -1.29
N ARG A 168 -16.16 9.23 -0.37
CA ARG A 168 -17.65 9.16 -0.32
C ARG A 168 -18.31 10.35 0.39
N THR A 169 -17.60 11.46 0.66
CA THR A 169 -18.10 12.61 1.44
C THR A 169 -17.90 13.95 0.74
N SER A 170 -18.71 14.95 1.09
CA SER A 170 -18.53 16.34 0.67
C SER A 170 -17.29 16.97 1.32
N ALA A 171 -16.56 17.77 0.54
CA ALA A 171 -15.22 18.29 0.84
C ALA A 171 -15.08 19.23 2.05
N ASP A 172 -16.19 19.75 2.63
CA ASP A 172 -16.13 20.88 3.57
C ASP A 172 -15.90 20.52 5.05
N ASP A 173 -15.95 19.24 5.46
CA ASP A 173 -15.91 18.86 6.89
C ASP A 173 -14.66 18.07 7.33
N SER A 174 -13.56 18.11 6.56
CA SER A 174 -12.35 17.37 6.97
C SER A 174 -11.54 18.03 8.06
N LEU A 175 -11.05 17.20 8.99
CA LEU A 175 -10.27 17.66 10.13
C LEU A 175 -8.77 17.29 10.07
N PHE A 176 -8.23 16.77 8.95
CA PHE A 176 -6.83 16.33 8.89
C PHE A 176 -6.04 16.81 7.65
N PRO A 177 -4.73 17.10 7.79
CA PRO A 177 -3.90 17.62 6.71
C PRO A 177 -3.64 16.56 5.64
N GLY A 178 -3.75 16.96 4.37
CA GLY A 178 -3.47 16.08 3.23
C GLY A 178 -4.64 15.18 2.82
N ARG A 179 -5.85 15.35 3.36
CA ARG A 179 -7.02 14.57 2.91
C ARG A 179 -7.24 14.66 1.41
N ARG A 180 -7.14 15.86 0.82
CA ARG A 180 -7.35 16.01 -0.63
C ARG A 180 -6.39 15.13 -1.43
N LEU A 181 -5.13 15.03 -0.99
CA LEU A 181 -4.17 14.12 -1.58
C LEU A 181 -4.58 12.65 -1.40
N ALA A 182 -5.07 12.26 -0.22
CA ALA A 182 -5.58 10.91 0.04
C ALA A 182 -6.77 10.55 -0.87
N GLU A 183 -7.74 11.46 -1.02
CA GLU A 183 -8.89 11.30 -1.92
C GLU A 183 -8.44 11.13 -3.37
N LEU A 184 -7.59 12.03 -3.86
CA LEU A 184 -7.07 11.96 -5.22
C LEU A 184 -6.26 10.67 -5.45
N THR A 185 -5.51 10.21 -4.45
CA THR A 185 -4.77 8.94 -4.51
C THR A 185 -5.73 7.76 -4.67
N VAL A 186 -6.79 7.70 -3.87
CA VAL A 186 -7.81 6.64 -3.93
C VAL A 186 -8.58 6.67 -5.25
N GLU A 187 -9.04 7.85 -5.67
CA GLU A 187 -9.76 8.03 -6.93
C GLU A 187 -8.91 7.64 -8.14
N LEU A 188 -7.66 8.09 -8.18
CA LEU A 188 -6.74 7.77 -9.28
C LEU A 188 -6.39 6.29 -9.28
N ASN A 189 -6.11 5.69 -8.11
CA ASN A 189 -5.87 4.26 -8.01
C ASN A 189 -7.08 3.44 -8.48
N ALA A 190 -8.31 3.83 -8.12
CA ALA A 190 -9.51 3.17 -8.61
C ALA A 190 -9.69 3.31 -10.13
N LEU A 191 -9.43 4.50 -10.68
CA LEU A 191 -9.48 4.76 -12.12
C LEU A 191 -8.46 3.89 -12.89
N LEU A 192 -7.20 3.92 -12.46
CA LEU A 192 -6.09 3.19 -13.09
C LEU A 192 -6.25 1.67 -12.99
N ASN A 193 -6.98 1.17 -12.00
CA ASN A 193 -7.28 -0.25 -11.84
C ASN A 193 -8.62 -0.69 -12.42
N SER A 194 -9.38 0.20 -13.06
CA SER A 194 -10.57 -0.20 -13.81
C SER A 194 -10.18 -1.07 -15.02
N ASP A 195 -10.93 -2.14 -15.27
CA ASP A 195 -10.61 -3.08 -16.36
C ASP A 195 -10.55 -2.38 -17.72
N ASP A 196 -11.43 -1.40 -17.95
CA ASP A 196 -11.50 -0.62 -19.19
C ASP A 196 -10.22 0.15 -19.47
N ILE A 197 -9.53 0.65 -18.44
CA ILE A 197 -8.31 1.45 -18.57
C ILE A 197 -7.07 0.57 -18.45
N ARG A 198 -6.97 -0.22 -17.38
CA ARG A 198 -5.78 -1.04 -17.08
C ARG A 198 -5.50 -2.06 -18.17
N PHE A 199 -6.55 -2.62 -18.75
CA PHE A 199 -6.48 -3.65 -19.77
C PHE A 199 -7.04 -3.17 -21.11
N PHE A 200 -6.92 -1.87 -21.41
CA PHE A 200 -7.45 -1.29 -22.63
C PHE A 200 -6.96 -2.01 -23.90
N ASP A 201 -5.68 -2.40 -23.98
CA ASP A 201 -5.13 -3.19 -25.09
C ASP A 201 -5.78 -4.57 -25.24
N ASN A 202 -6.35 -5.12 -24.16
CA ASN A 202 -7.06 -6.40 -24.17
C ASN A 202 -8.53 -6.27 -24.58
N ASN A 203 -9.04 -5.05 -24.77
CA ASN A 203 -10.40 -4.80 -25.23
C ASN A 203 -10.65 -5.48 -26.59
N MET A 204 -11.88 -5.98 -26.80
CA MET A 204 -12.26 -6.69 -28.04
C MET A 204 -12.00 -5.87 -29.32
N TYR A 205 -12.20 -4.56 -29.28
CA TYR A 205 -12.00 -3.67 -30.42
C TYR A 205 -10.52 -3.56 -30.75
N VAL A 206 -9.67 -3.38 -29.74
CA VAL A 206 -8.21 -3.28 -29.93
C VAL A 206 -7.66 -4.60 -30.44
N ARG A 207 -8.02 -5.73 -29.82
CA ARG A 207 -7.54 -7.05 -30.25
C ARG A 207 -8.06 -7.48 -31.62
N GLY A 208 -9.28 -7.08 -31.98
CA GLY A 208 -9.92 -7.47 -33.23
C GLY A 208 -9.57 -6.60 -34.44
N TRP A 209 -9.44 -5.29 -34.24
CA TRP A 209 -9.35 -4.31 -35.34
C TRP A 209 -8.18 -3.33 -35.23
N PHE A 210 -7.40 -3.40 -34.17
CA PHE A 210 -6.21 -2.58 -33.98
C PHE A 210 -5.08 -3.36 -33.30
N SER A 211 -4.95 -4.64 -33.65
CA SER A 211 -3.93 -5.54 -33.12
C SER A 211 -2.54 -5.23 -33.71
N PRO A 212 -1.45 -5.82 -33.17
CA PRO A 212 -0.10 -5.63 -33.73
C PRO A 212 -0.01 -5.92 -35.23
N PHE A 213 -0.79 -6.90 -35.74
CA PHE A 213 -0.84 -7.22 -37.18
C PHE A 213 -1.35 -6.03 -38.03
N HIS A 214 -2.41 -5.36 -37.55
CA HIS A 214 -3.03 -4.22 -38.21
C HIS A 214 -2.12 -2.99 -38.17
N ARG A 215 -1.57 -2.68 -36.98
CA ARG A 215 -0.67 -1.55 -36.75
C ARG A 215 0.59 -1.64 -37.62
N GLN A 216 1.24 -2.82 -37.64
CA GLN A 216 2.45 -3.04 -38.45
C GLN A 216 2.22 -2.85 -39.95
N ARG A 217 1.05 -3.24 -40.46
CA ARG A 217 0.70 -3.14 -41.89
C ARG A 217 -0.03 -1.87 -42.26
N LYS A 218 -0.36 -1.03 -41.26
CA LYS A 218 -1.17 0.18 -41.41
C LYS A 218 -2.50 -0.09 -42.12
N MET A 219 -3.06 -1.27 -41.88
CA MET A 219 -4.33 -1.73 -42.43
C MET A 219 -5.38 -1.67 -41.31
N VAL A 220 -6.21 -0.64 -41.34
CA VAL A 220 -7.15 -0.37 -40.24
C VAL A 220 -8.55 -0.03 -40.75
N THR A 221 -9.57 -0.45 -40.00
CA THR A 221 -10.94 -0.06 -40.27
C THR A 221 -11.19 1.33 -39.67
N SER A 222 -11.16 2.36 -40.52
CA SER A 222 -11.24 3.78 -40.12
C SER A 222 -12.28 4.09 -39.03
N LEU A 223 -13.50 3.56 -39.14
CA LEU A 223 -14.57 3.83 -38.17
C LEU A 223 -14.24 3.26 -36.77
N ILE A 224 -13.82 1.99 -36.71
CA ILE A 224 -13.53 1.30 -35.45
C ILE A 224 -12.28 1.89 -34.81
N THR A 225 -11.26 2.16 -35.61
CA THR A 225 -10.00 2.74 -35.16
C THR A 225 -10.20 4.16 -34.62
N ARG A 226 -11.12 4.96 -35.19
CA ARG A 226 -11.53 6.26 -34.60
C ARG A 226 -12.23 6.11 -33.25
N GLN A 227 -13.07 5.09 -33.09
CA GLN A 227 -13.74 4.83 -31.80
C GLN A 227 -12.72 4.46 -30.72
N ILE A 228 -11.78 3.57 -31.04
CA ILE A 228 -10.66 3.20 -30.15
C ILE A 228 -9.87 4.44 -29.76
N HIS A 229 -9.47 5.27 -30.74
CA HIS A 229 -8.74 6.51 -30.50
C HIS A 229 -9.51 7.48 -29.61
N SER A 230 -10.80 7.69 -29.89
CA SER A 230 -11.66 8.57 -29.09
C SER A 230 -11.74 8.10 -27.64
N GLN A 231 -11.89 6.80 -27.42
CA GLN A 231 -11.99 6.23 -26.07
C GLN A 231 -10.66 6.36 -25.31
N ALA A 232 -9.54 6.00 -25.94
CA ALA A 232 -8.20 6.16 -25.36
C ALA A 232 -7.88 7.62 -25.03
N SER A 233 -8.25 8.55 -25.92
CA SER A 233 -8.07 9.99 -25.72
C SER A 233 -8.85 10.50 -24.51
N THR A 234 -10.11 10.08 -24.36
CA THR A 234 -10.93 10.44 -23.18
C THR A 234 -10.30 9.92 -21.90
N TYR A 235 -9.83 8.66 -21.87
CA TYR A 235 -9.19 8.11 -20.68
C TYR A 235 -7.90 8.84 -20.33
N LEU A 236 -7.05 9.13 -21.32
CA LEU A 236 -5.81 9.89 -21.09
C LEU A 236 -6.07 11.30 -20.59
N ALA A 237 -7.08 12.00 -21.13
CA ALA A 237 -7.46 13.32 -20.66
C ALA A 237 -7.90 13.27 -19.18
N THR A 238 -8.75 12.31 -18.80
CA THR A 238 -9.19 12.13 -17.42
C THR A 238 -8.04 11.76 -16.47
N ILE A 239 -7.13 10.88 -16.92
CA ILE A 239 -5.94 10.53 -16.13
C ILE A 239 -5.06 11.76 -15.92
N GLN A 240 -4.76 12.52 -16.98
CA GLN A 240 -3.93 13.72 -16.91
C GLN A 240 -4.53 14.75 -15.93
N GLU A 241 -5.84 15.02 -16.03
CA GLU A 241 -6.53 15.94 -15.14
C GLU A 241 -6.35 15.55 -13.66
N LYS A 242 -6.54 14.26 -13.33
CA LYS A 242 -6.36 13.76 -11.96
C LYS A 242 -4.90 13.79 -11.52
N VAL A 243 -3.96 13.50 -12.42
CA VAL A 243 -2.51 13.53 -12.13
C VAL A 243 -2.05 14.94 -11.81
N GLU A 244 -2.47 15.94 -12.57
CA GLU A 244 -2.11 17.34 -12.27
C GLU A 244 -2.66 17.77 -10.91
N ALA A 245 -3.94 17.48 -10.63
CA ALA A 245 -4.54 17.79 -9.33
C ALA A 245 -3.83 17.08 -8.17
N LEU A 246 -3.46 15.81 -8.35
CA LEU A 246 -2.72 15.04 -7.35
C LEU A 246 -1.32 15.60 -7.14
N LYS A 247 -0.62 15.96 -8.22
CA LYS A 247 0.72 16.56 -8.17
C LYS A 247 0.69 17.89 -7.41
N GLU A 248 -0.28 18.75 -7.69
CA GLU A 248 -0.47 20.04 -7.00
C GLU A 248 -0.63 19.88 -5.48
N GLU A 249 -1.34 18.86 -5.03
CA GLU A 249 -1.48 18.57 -3.59
C GLU A 249 -0.23 17.89 -3.01
N MET A 250 0.42 17.02 -3.78
CA MET A 250 1.59 16.28 -3.32
C MET A 250 2.79 17.19 -3.06
N VAL A 251 3.07 18.14 -3.95
CA VAL A 251 4.21 19.07 -3.82
C VAL A 251 4.06 20.07 -2.68
N ARG A 252 2.86 20.17 -2.07
CA ARG A 252 2.64 20.95 -0.83
C ARG A 252 3.16 20.23 0.42
N LEU A 253 3.27 18.90 0.36
CA LEU A 253 3.61 18.04 1.51
C LEU A 253 4.94 17.31 1.31
N TYR A 254 5.35 17.12 0.06
CA TYR A 254 6.51 16.33 -0.34
C TYR A 254 7.37 17.07 -1.37
N PRO A 255 8.68 16.75 -1.48
CA PRO A 255 9.51 17.25 -2.56
C PRO A 255 8.99 16.82 -3.94
N ASP A 256 9.31 17.60 -4.98
CA ASP A 256 8.93 17.31 -6.37
C ASP A 256 9.36 15.90 -6.80
N SER A 257 10.54 15.45 -6.38
CA SER A 257 11.07 14.12 -6.68
C SER A 257 10.18 12.98 -6.15
N THR A 258 9.49 13.18 -5.02
CA THR A 258 8.53 12.18 -4.51
C THR A 258 7.30 12.11 -5.40
N ALA A 259 6.83 13.25 -5.89
CA ALA A 259 5.69 13.30 -6.81
C ALA A 259 6.03 12.68 -8.17
N GLU A 260 7.22 12.98 -8.71
CA GLU A 260 7.72 12.39 -9.94
C GLU A 260 7.81 10.86 -9.83
N GLU A 261 8.48 10.34 -8.80
CA GLU A 261 8.59 8.90 -8.59
C GLU A 261 7.22 8.22 -8.44
N TRP A 262 6.32 8.81 -7.63
CA TRP A 262 4.99 8.24 -7.40
C TRP A 262 4.17 8.17 -8.69
N ILE A 263 4.20 9.24 -9.49
CA ILE A 263 3.50 9.29 -10.79
C ILE A 263 4.13 8.30 -11.76
N GLU A 264 5.45 8.24 -11.85
CA GLU A 264 6.15 7.32 -12.75
C GLU A 264 5.83 5.86 -12.42
N GLU A 265 5.82 5.49 -11.15
CA GLU A 265 5.58 4.11 -10.73
C GLU A 265 4.11 3.69 -10.92
N HIS A 266 3.15 4.55 -10.53
CA HIS A 266 1.75 4.15 -10.48
C HIS A 266 0.96 4.49 -11.75
N VAL A 267 1.31 5.58 -12.45
CA VAL A 267 0.53 6.09 -13.59
C VAL A 267 1.10 5.61 -14.91
N SER A 268 2.42 5.74 -15.10
CA SER A 268 3.06 5.45 -16.40
C SER A 268 2.81 4.03 -16.93
N PRO A 269 2.79 2.95 -16.10
CA PRO A 269 2.50 1.61 -16.61
C PRO A 269 1.11 1.47 -17.26
N VAL A 270 0.16 2.32 -16.88
CA VAL A 270 -1.22 2.32 -17.39
C VAL A 270 -1.40 3.36 -18.50
N ALA A 271 -0.80 4.54 -18.38
CA ALA A 271 -0.90 5.60 -19.37
C ALA A 271 -0.09 5.30 -20.64
N ALA A 272 1.09 4.69 -20.53
CA ALA A 272 1.97 4.45 -21.68
C ALA A 272 1.35 3.53 -22.76
N PRO A 273 0.65 2.42 -22.43
CA PRO A 273 -0.12 1.67 -23.42
C PRO A 273 -1.15 2.51 -24.18
N LEU A 274 -1.91 3.36 -23.48
CA LEU A 274 -2.91 4.24 -24.09
C LEU A 274 -2.25 5.26 -25.04
N GLN A 275 -1.12 5.84 -24.63
CA GLN A 275 -0.36 6.80 -25.45
C GLN A 275 0.17 6.13 -26.73
N ARG A 276 0.71 4.91 -26.62
CA ARG A 276 1.16 4.14 -27.80
C ARG A 276 0.03 3.88 -28.80
N ILE A 277 -1.19 3.61 -28.32
CA ILE A 277 -2.35 3.45 -29.21
C ILE A 277 -2.66 4.75 -29.98
N MET A 278 -2.53 5.91 -29.33
CA MET A 278 -2.72 7.21 -29.99
C MET A 278 -1.64 7.49 -31.05
N GLU A 279 -0.39 7.13 -30.75
CA GLU A 279 0.73 7.26 -31.70
C GLU A 279 0.55 6.33 -32.91
N ASP A 280 0.24 5.05 -32.66
CA ASP A 280 -0.02 4.06 -33.70
C ASP A 280 -1.20 4.48 -34.60
N PHE A 281 -2.25 5.06 -34.00
CA PHE A 281 -3.40 5.58 -34.75
C PHE A 281 -2.96 6.68 -35.71
N SER A 282 -2.20 7.65 -35.20
CA SER A 282 -1.71 8.79 -35.99
C SER A 282 -0.86 8.29 -37.16
N ALA A 283 0.03 7.33 -36.93
CA ALA A 283 0.85 6.72 -37.97
C ALA A 283 0.03 5.98 -39.05
N CYS A 284 -1.07 5.32 -38.67
CA CYS A 284 -1.97 4.65 -39.63
C CYS A 284 -2.80 5.65 -40.45
N VAL A 285 -3.18 6.79 -39.88
CA VAL A 285 -4.00 7.82 -40.57
C VAL A 285 -3.16 8.66 -41.54
N THR A 286 -1.93 9.02 -41.18
CA THR A 286 -1.05 9.82 -42.06
C THR A 286 -0.71 9.11 -43.38
N GLU A 287 -0.65 7.78 -43.39
CA GLU A 287 -0.34 7.00 -44.61
C GLU A 287 -1.58 6.53 -45.39
N THR A 288 -2.78 6.73 -44.86
CA THR A 288 -4.04 6.41 -45.54
C THR A 288 -4.69 7.63 -46.20
N GLN A 289 -4.10 8.83 -46.06
CA GLN A 289 -4.43 9.99 -46.89
C GLN A 289 -3.66 9.90 -48.23
N PRO A 290 -4.36 9.89 -49.38
CA PRO A 290 -3.72 9.84 -50.71
C PRO A 290 -2.93 11.09 -51.05
#